data_AF-A0AA39K4U3-F1
#
_entry.id   AF-A0AA39K4U3-F1
#
_cell.length_a   1.000
_cell.length_b   1.000
_cell.length_c   1.000
_cell.angle_alpha   90.00
_cell.angle_beta   90.00
_cell.angle_gamma   90.00
#
_symmetry.space_group_name_H-M   'P 1'
#
loop_
_entity.id
_entity.type
_entity.pdbx_description
1 polymer ?
#
loop_
_entity_poly.entity_id
_entity_poly.type
_entity_poly.pdbx_seq_one_letter_code
_entity_poly.pdbx_strand_id
1 'polypeptide(L)'
;MPTLCSVPVELICHILGFLDVDHLLRCLLINTHFHRIIMQSSRLQFTIELAKYRMESDLDESTSHPFVKRLTSLRDREQSWRSITWKRHHRLGLPSVASIYEFVGGIYGNGREHGKREPIPAISFFELPFSGCDPGEEYRMWTHAFENIRILDFTIDPSQDLLVLVTRAPAESKFVFEVHLRTLSANDPYPRAAAPILPCFPKDLVSMPLSNSIGAIRVQISGDLIGFLMKEMDTIEVWHPASGFCSSFVLPSGIDDFTFLSQTSFLIVRPLGYLEVYQFHTPTGSSPPPVLLGSFSFPPLSDGFSFWHCSLSGNPSPGYIPRSQPGVNSNVINSVYHPSLADRVLACCIYILEPSPDPARHRVHSFVFFFHVNLFL
;
A
#
# COMPACT_ATOMS: atom_id res chain seq x y z
N MET A 1 -49.17 -21.20 2.29
CA MET A 1 -47.82 -20.67 2.56
C MET A 1 -47.35 -19.98 1.28
N PRO A 2 -47.16 -18.65 1.26
CA PRO A 2 -46.58 -17.98 0.10
C PRO A 2 -45.15 -18.51 -0.12
N THR A 3 -44.80 -18.83 -1.36
CA THR A 3 -43.47 -19.32 -1.72
C THR A 3 -42.64 -18.16 -2.23
N LEU A 4 -41.32 -18.17 -2.01
CA LEU A 4 -40.44 -17.10 -2.52
C LEU A 4 -40.51 -16.97 -4.05
N CYS A 5 -40.91 -18.03 -4.76
CA CYS A 5 -41.13 -17.99 -6.22
C CYS A 5 -42.42 -17.27 -6.64
N SER A 6 -43.32 -16.90 -5.70
CA SER A 6 -44.57 -16.21 -6.01
C SER A 6 -44.48 -14.69 -5.91
N VAL A 7 -43.32 -14.13 -5.53
CA VAL A 7 -43.09 -12.67 -5.54
C VAL A 7 -42.53 -12.21 -6.91
N PRO A 8 -42.72 -10.93 -7.28
CA PRO A 8 -42.12 -10.36 -8.49
C PRO A 8 -40.61 -10.56 -8.57
N VAL A 9 -40.10 -10.76 -9.78
CA VAL A 9 -38.69 -11.07 -10.05
C VAL A 9 -37.74 -9.99 -9.54
N GLU A 10 -38.19 -8.73 -9.56
CA GLU A 10 -37.47 -7.57 -9.05
C GLU A 10 -37.20 -7.69 -7.54
N LEU A 11 -38.19 -8.17 -6.78
CA LEU A 11 -38.04 -8.40 -5.34
C LEU A 11 -37.13 -9.59 -5.08
N ILE A 12 -37.23 -10.66 -5.87
CA ILE A 12 -36.30 -11.80 -5.77
C ILE A 12 -34.86 -11.32 -6.03
N CYS A 13 -34.64 -10.52 -7.07
CA CYS A 13 -33.33 -9.95 -7.37
C CYS A 13 -32.81 -9.06 -6.23
N HIS A 14 -33.68 -8.25 -5.63
CA HIS A 14 -33.31 -7.41 -4.50
C HIS A 14 -32.93 -8.25 -3.28
N ILE A 15 -33.71 -9.27 -2.93
CA ILE A 15 -33.43 -10.21 -1.83
C ILE A 15 -32.09 -10.93 -2.07
N LEU A 16 -31.90 -11.49 -3.27
CA LEU A 16 -30.64 -12.15 -3.64
C LEU A 16 -29.45 -11.18 -3.64
N GLY A 17 -29.69 -9.89 -3.85
CA GLY A 17 -28.67 -8.85 -3.81
C GLY A 17 -28.08 -8.58 -2.43
N PHE A 18 -28.69 -9.11 -1.35
CA PHE A 18 -28.14 -9.07 0.01
C PHE A 18 -27.29 -10.29 0.37
N LEU A 19 -27.22 -11.30 -0.51
CA LEU A 19 -26.40 -12.49 -0.27
C LEU A 19 -24.95 -12.23 -0.65
N ASP A 20 -24.02 -12.85 0.08
CA ASP A 20 -22.64 -12.98 -0.37
C ASP A 20 -22.56 -13.89 -1.62
N VAL A 21 -21.39 -13.88 -2.26
CA VAL A 21 -21.18 -14.67 -3.48
C VAL A 21 -21.38 -16.17 -3.25
N ASP A 22 -20.98 -16.71 -2.10
CA ASP A 22 -21.06 -18.14 -1.82
C ASP A 22 -22.52 -18.61 -1.72
N HIS A 23 -23.36 -17.87 -0.99
CA HIS A 23 -24.79 -18.12 -0.88
C HIS A 23 -25.50 -17.87 -2.22
N LEU A 24 -25.09 -16.85 -2.97
CA LEU A 24 -25.64 -16.58 -4.30
C LEU A 24 -25.34 -17.71 -5.29
N LEU A 25 -24.12 -18.25 -5.27
CA LEU A 25 -23.71 -19.40 -6.08
C LEU A 25 -24.47 -20.67 -5.67
N ARG A 26 -24.73 -20.89 -4.38
CA ARG A 26 -25.60 -21.99 -3.93
C ARG A 26 -27.03 -21.83 -4.44
N CYS A 27 -27.54 -20.60 -4.55
CA CYS A 27 -28.88 -20.34 -5.10
C CYS A 27 -29.02 -20.76 -6.57
N LEU A 28 -27.93 -20.76 -7.35
CA LEU A 28 -27.92 -21.28 -8.73
C LEU A 28 -28.30 -22.77 -8.79
N LEU A 29 -28.06 -23.52 -7.71
CA LEU A 29 -28.25 -24.97 -7.64
C LEU A 29 -29.64 -25.37 -7.13
N ILE A 30 -30.46 -24.42 -6.65
CA ILE A 30 -31.76 -24.72 -6.03
C ILE A 30 -32.76 -25.20 -7.08
N ASN A 31 -32.98 -24.40 -8.13
CA ASN A 31 -33.87 -24.74 -9.24
C ASN A 31 -33.62 -23.86 -10.49
N THR A 32 -34.27 -24.22 -11.59
CA THR A 32 -34.11 -23.53 -12.89
C THR A 32 -34.64 -22.09 -12.89
N HIS A 33 -35.54 -21.73 -11.97
CA HIS A 33 -36.08 -20.38 -11.85
C HIS A 33 -35.04 -19.44 -11.22
N PHE A 34 -34.46 -19.81 -10.07
CA PHE A 34 -33.38 -19.06 -9.43
C PHE A 34 -32.16 -18.97 -10.34
N HIS A 35 -31.78 -20.08 -10.97
CA HIS A 35 -30.70 -20.10 -11.95
C HIS A 35 -30.94 -19.05 -13.05
N ARG A 36 -32.14 -19.00 -13.62
CA ARG A 36 -32.48 -18.02 -14.67
C ARG A 36 -32.42 -16.59 -14.17
N ILE A 37 -32.98 -16.31 -13.00
CA ILE A 37 -32.97 -14.96 -12.39
C ILE A 37 -31.54 -14.47 -12.19
N ILE A 38 -30.68 -15.30 -11.58
CA ILE A 38 -29.29 -14.93 -11.28
C ILE A 38 -28.50 -14.71 -12.58
N MET A 39 -28.71 -15.56 -13.59
CA MET A 39 -28.00 -15.44 -14.88
C MET A 39 -28.45 -14.26 -15.73
N GLN A 40 -29.71 -13.81 -15.58
CA GLN A 40 -30.27 -12.68 -16.35
C GLN A 40 -30.16 -11.33 -15.62
N SER A 41 -29.95 -11.34 -14.31
CA SER A 41 -29.81 -10.11 -13.52
C SER A 41 -28.39 -9.57 -13.61
N SER A 42 -28.23 -8.40 -14.25
CA SER A 42 -26.92 -7.72 -14.34
C SER A 42 -26.34 -7.37 -12.97
N ARG A 43 -27.18 -7.04 -11.96
CA ARG A 43 -26.73 -6.78 -10.58
C ARG A 43 -26.10 -8.02 -9.96
N LEU A 44 -26.79 -9.16 -10.03
CA LEU A 44 -26.30 -10.41 -9.43
C LEU A 44 -25.08 -10.96 -10.17
N GLN A 45 -25.07 -10.88 -11.50
CA GLN A 45 -23.89 -11.22 -12.32
C GLN A 45 -22.69 -10.32 -12.00
N PHE A 46 -22.93 -9.03 -11.76
CA PHE A 46 -21.88 -8.10 -11.38
C PHE A 46 -21.24 -8.46 -10.04
N THR A 47 -22.04 -8.82 -9.02
CA THR A 47 -21.52 -9.34 -7.74
C THR A 47 -20.67 -10.60 -7.93
N ILE A 48 -21.12 -11.54 -8.75
CA ILE A 48 -20.38 -12.79 -9.04
C ILE A 48 -19.06 -12.49 -9.77
N GLU A 49 -19.05 -11.59 -10.75
CA GLU A 49 -17.83 -11.27 -11.50
C GLU A 49 -16.83 -10.49 -10.63
N LEU A 50 -17.29 -9.58 -9.77
CA LEU A 50 -16.42 -8.93 -8.78
C LEU A 50 -15.68 -9.96 -7.92
N ALA A 51 -16.41 -10.91 -7.33
CA ALA A 51 -15.83 -11.97 -6.53
C ALA A 51 -14.88 -12.87 -7.35
N LYS A 52 -15.28 -13.24 -8.57
CA LYS A 52 -14.45 -14.05 -9.48
C LYS A 52 -13.11 -13.38 -9.80
N TYR A 53 -13.08 -12.06 -9.90
CA TYR A 53 -11.87 -11.28 -10.15
C TYR A 53 -11.21 -10.73 -8.88
N ARG A 54 -11.73 -11.09 -7.69
CA ARG A 54 -11.24 -10.63 -6.39
C ARG A 54 -11.19 -9.11 -6.27
N MET A 55 -12.26 -8.46 -6.71
CA MET A 55 -12.40 -7.01 -6.69
C MET A 55 -13.60 -6.57 -5.85
N GLU A 56 -13.45 -5.43 -5.23
CA GLU A 56 -14.49 -4.64 -4.58
C GLU A 56 -14.85 -3.45 -5.46
N SER A 57 -16.00 -2.82 -5.19
CA SER A 57 -16.50 -1.68 -5.95
C SER A 57 -16.83 -0.52 -5.03
N ASP A 58 -16.20 0.63 -5.24
CA ASP A 58 -16.50 1.87 -4.50
C ASP A 58 -17.73 2.63 -5.04
N LEU A 59 -18.36 2.12 -6.10
CA LEU A 59 -19.58 2.74 -6.62
C LEU A 59 -20.76 2.50 -5.68
N ASP A 60 -21.28 3.57 -5.09
CA ASP A 60 -22.54 3.53 -4.34
C ASP A 60 -23.66 2.86 -5.15
N GLU A 61 -24.60 2.19 -4.47
CA GLU A 61 -25.80 1.66 -5.14
C GLU A 61 -26.61 2.78 -5.82
N SER A 62 -26.50 4.02 -5.33
CA SER A 62 -27.16 5.22 -5.88
C SER A 62 -26.43 5.86 -7.06
N THR A 63 -25.19 5.43 -7.40
CA THR A 63 -24.47 6.01 -8.54
C THR A 63 -25.17 5.69 -9.86
N SER A 64 -25.27 6.73 -10.71
CA SER A 64 -26.06 6.81 -11.97
C SER A 64 -25.77 5.75 -13.04
N HIS A 65 -24.76 4.89 -12.87
CA HIS A 65 -24.41 3.87 -13.86
C HIS A 65 -25.22 2.58 -13.68
N PRO A 66 -26.02 2.17 -14.69
CA PRO A 66 -26.74 0.90 -14.65
C PRO A 66 -25.78 -0.27 -14.48
N PHE A 67 -26.18 -1.30 -13.71
CA PHE A 67 -25.36 -2.51 -13.47
C PHE A 67 -24.90 -3.19 -14.76
N VAL A 68 -25.66 -3.10 -15.85
CA VAL A 68 -25.23 -3.56 -17.18
C VAL A 68 -23.93 -2.90 -17.62
N LYS A 69 -23.82 -1.56 -17.50
CA LYS A 69 -22.60 -0.83 -17.87
C LYS A 69 -21.43 -1.18 -16.95
N ARG A 70 -21.69 -1.32 -15.64
CA ARG A 70 -20.68 -1.72 -14.65
C ARG A 70 -20.11 -3.11 -15.00
N LEU A 71 -20.99 -4.08 -15.24
CA LEU A 71 -20.65 -5.45 -15.63
C LEU A 71 -19.85 -5.50 -16.94
N THR A 72 -20.29 -4.79 -17.98
CA THR A 72 -19.55 -4.72 -19.25
C THR A 72 -18.17 -4.12 -19.03
N SER A 73 -18.06 -3.01 -18.29
CA SER A 73 -16.78 -2.36 -18.00
C SER A 73 -15.80 -3.28 -17.24
N LEU A 74 -16.29 -4.04 -16.24
CA LEU A 74 -15.49 -5.00 -15.50
C LEU A 74 -14.99 -6.13 -16.42
N ARG A 75 -15.87 -6.70 -17.23
CA ARG A 75 -15.50 -7.77 -18.18
C ARG A 75 -14.49 -7.29 -19.23
N ASP A 76 -14.70 -6.10 -19.80
CA ASP A 76 -13.80 -5.52 -20.78
C ASP A 76 -12.42 -5.24 -20.19
N ARG A 77 -12.36 -4.74 -18.95
CA ARG A 77 -11.12 -4.56 -18.20
C ARG A 77 -10.37 -5.88 -18.06
N GLU A 78 -11.03 -6.92 -17.55
CA GLU A 78 -10.39 -8.20 -17.26
C GLU A 78 -9.97 -8.95 -18.54
N GLN A 79 -10.79 -8.86 -19.58
CA GLN A 79 -10.39 -9.36 -20.89
C GLN A 79 -9.15 -8.64 -21.41
N SER A 80 -9.10 -7.31 -21.31
CA SER A 80 -7.95 -6.50 -21.77
C SER A 80 -6.67 -6.85 -21.01
N TRP A 81 -6.76 -7.12 -19.70
CA TRP A 81 -5.62 -7.59 -18.91
C TRP A 81 -5.14 -8.97 -19.34
N ARG A 82 -6.07 -9.91 -19.59
CA ARG A 82 -5.74 -11.28 -20.02
C ARG A 82 -5.11 -11.32 -21.41
N SER A 83 -5.57 -10.48 -22.33
CA SER A 83 -5.06 -10.43 -23.71
C SER A 83 -3.98 -9.38 -23.92
N ILE A 84 -3.56 -8.66 -22.87
CA ILE A 84 -2.58 -7.56 -22.94
C ILE A 84 -2.97 -6.56 -24.05
N THR A 85 -4.25 -6.20 -24.09
CA THR A 85 -4.80 -5.28 -25.10
C THR A 85 -4.79 -3.86 -24.56
N TRP A 86 -3.73 -3.14 -24.90
CA TRP A 86 -3.56 -1.74 -24.50
C TRP A 86 -4.59 -0.85 -25.20
N LYS A 87 -5.29 -0.03 -24.43
CA LYS A 87 -6.19 0.99 -25.01
C LYS A 87 -5.42 2.16 -25.59
N ARG A 88 -4.30 2.54 -24.95
CA ARG A 88 -3.45 3.69 -25.31
C ARG A 88 -2.01 3.47 -24.86
N HIS A 89 -1.09 4.15 -25.54
CA HIS A 89 0.31 4.25 -25.16
C HIS A 89 0.65 5.70 -24.83
N HIS A 90 1.31 5.91 -23.69
CA HIS A 90 1.74 7.22 -23.23
C HIS A 90 3.25 7.21 -23.01
N ARG A 91 3.92 8.29 -23.41
CA ARG A 91 5.33 8.51 -23.13
C ARG A 91 5.44 9.72 -22.22
N LEU A 92 5.92 9.51 -21.01
CA LEU A 92 6.10 10.55 -20.01
C LEU A 92 7.56 11.01 -20.03
N GLY A 93 7.78 12.31 -20.16
CA GLY A 93 9.11 12.91 -20.00
C GLY A 93 9.39 13.10 -18.51
N LEU A 94 10.11 12.15 -17.90
CA LEU A 94 10.49 12.25 -16.49
C LEU A 94 11.73 13.15 -16.33
N PRO A 95 11.77 14.01 -15.29
CA PRO A 95 12.96 14.77 -14.91
C PRO A 95 14.06 13.81 -14.44
N SER A 96 15.25 14.35 -14.13
CA SER A 96 16.34 13.57 -13.55
C SER A 96 15.88 12.82 -12.29
N VAL A 97 15.93 11.49 -12.40
CA VAL A 97 15.45 10.56 -11.37
C VAL A 97 16.50 10.44 -10.27
N ALA A 98 16.13 10.72 -9.02
CA ALA A 98 16.97 10.40 -7.86
C ALA A 98 16.80 8.95 -7.40
N SER A 99 17.47 8.60 -6.30
CA SER A 99 17.46 7.25 -5.72
C SER A 99 16.15 6.84 -5.04
N ILE A 100 15.22 7.77 -4.82
CA ILE A 100 13.94 7.51 -4.13
C ILE A 100 12.76 7.82 -5.05
N TYR A 101 11.79 6.91 -5.08
CA TYR A 101 10.54 7.05 -5.81
C TYR A 101 9.44 6.32 -5.05
N GLU A 102 8.19 6.70 -5.32
CA GLU A 102 7.01 6.05 -4.75
C GLU A 102 5.93 5.99 -5.81
N PHE A 103 5.08 4.96 -5.75
CA PHE A 103 3.98 4.79 -6.67
C PHE A 103 2.72 4.38 -5.92
N VAL A 104 1.75 5.26 -5.75
CA VAL A 104 0.50 4.93 -5.05
C VAL A 104 -0.67 5.55 -5.79
N GLY A 105 -1.74 4.79 -5.98
CA GLY A 105 -3.01 5.34 -6.44
C GLY A 105 -2.99 6.02 -7.81
N GLY A 106 -2.10 5.59 -8.70
CA GLY A 106 -1.92 6.23 -10.01
C GLY A 106 -1.06 7.50 -9.97
N ILE A 107 -0.49 7.86 -8.83
CA ILE A 107 0.49 8.94 -8.71
C ILE A 107 1.88 8.33 -8.59
N TYR A 108 2.77 8.73 -9.51
CA TYR A 108 4.19 8.44 -9.45
C TYR A 108 4.93 9.65 -8.84
N GLY A 109 5.58 9.44 -7.71
CA GLY A 109 6.46 10.42 -7.07
C GLY A 109 7.93 10.07 -7.31
N ASN A 110 8.76 11.07 -7.55
CA ASN A 110 10.18 10.88 -7.80
C ASN A 110 11.01 12.03 -7.23
N GLY A 111 12.02 11.72 -6.43
CA GLY A 111 12.98 12.71 -5.95
C GLY A 111 13.82 13.27 -7.09
N ARG A 112 14.09 14.58 -7.12
CA ARG A 112 15.00 15.15 -8.12
C ARG A 112 16.44 15.10 -7.63
N GLU A 113 17.36 14.65 -8.47
CA GLU A 113 18.79 14.80 -8.21
C GLU A 113 19.28 16.16 -8.75
N HIS A 114 20.12 16.86 -7.99
CA HIS A 114 20.81 18.07 -8.44
C HIS A 114 22.33 17.89 -8.34
N GLY A 115 22.91 17.16 -9.30
CA GLY A 115 24.35 16.93 -9.39
C GLY A 115 24.91 15.98 -8.32
N LYS A 116 26.24 15.82 -8.30
CA LYS A 116 26.97 14.81 -7.48
C LYS A 116 26.99 15.07 -5.96
N ARG A 117 26.17 15.98 -5.44
CA ARG A 117 26.12 16.28 -4.00
C ARG A 117 24.67 16.26 -3.54
N GLU A 118 24.40 15.38 -2.60
CA GLU A 118 23.27 15.43 -1.67
C GLU A 118 23.04 16.89 -1.19
N PRO A 119 21.80 17.37 -1.02
CA PRO A 119 20.54 16.63 -0.82
C PRO A 119 19.60 16.56 -2.03
N ILE A 120 18.56 15.72 -1.93
CA ILE A 120 17.39 15.70 -2.83
C ILE A 120 16.56 16.97 -2.55
N PRO A 121 16.56 17.99 -3.42
CA PRO A 121 16.01 19.30 -3.12
C PRO A 121 14.54 19.44 -3.52
N ALA A 122 13.98 18.45 -4.22
CA ALA A 122 12.62 18.51 -4.73
C ALA A 122 12.06 17.10 -4.98
N ILE A 123 10.73 16.98 -4.97
CA ILE A 123 10.01 15.79 -5.43
C ILE A 123 9.04 16.21 -6.53
N SER A 124 9.08 15.51 -7.66
CA SER A 124 8.09 15.64 -8.72
C SER A 124 7.04 14.54 -8.62
N PHE A 125 5.80 14.93 -8.86
CA PHE A 125 4.66 14.03 -8.90
C PHE A 125 4.02 14.05 -10.28
N PHE A 126 3.60 12.88 -10.72
CA PHE A 126 2.99 12.63 -12.02
C PHE A 126 1.72 11.84 -11.80
N GLU A 127 0.59 12.41 -12.18
CA GLU A 127 -0.67 11.67 -12.26
C GLU A 127 -0.66 10.85 -13.55
N LEU A 128 -0.75 9.52 -13.42
CA LEU A 128 -0.69 8.63 -14.56
C LEU A 128 -1.98 8.69 -15.39
N PRO A 129 -1.87 8.53 -16.72
CA PRO A 129 -3.01 8.43 -17.60
C PRO A 129 -3.92 7.27 -17.23
N PHE A 130 -5.23 7.48 -17.42
CA PHE A 130 -6.23 6.45 -17.22
C PHE A 130 -7.23 6.34 -18.36
N SER A 131 -8.01 5.26 -18.32
CA SER A 131 -9.04 4.98 -19.31
C SER A 131 -10.23 5.92 -19.12
N GLY A 132 -10.22 7.06 -19.80
CA GLY A 132 -11.33 8.03 -19.74
C GLY A 132 -10.95 9.46 -20.11
N CYS A 133 -9.66 9.84 -20.00
CA CYS A 133 -9.18 11.13 -20.46
C CYS A 133 -9.42 11.31 -21.97
N ASP A 134 -9.76 12.52 -22.40
CA ASP A 134 -9.85 12.83 -23.82
C ASP A 134 -8.46 12.90 -24.47
N PRO A 135 -8.35 12.59 -25.77
CA PRO A 135 -7.12 12.81 -26.51
C PRO A 135 -6.77 14.31 -26.51
N GLY A 136 -5.81 14.72 -25.67
CA GLY A 136 -5.35 16.11 -25.58
C GLY A 136 -5.30 16.71 -24.17
N GLU A 137 -5.81 16.01 -23.14
CA GLU A 137 -5.62 16.46 -21.76
C GLU A 137 -4.14 16.36 -21.35
N GLU A 138 -3.57 17.48 -20.90
CA GLU A 138 -2.25 17.51 -20.29
C GLU A 138 -2.30 16.78 -18.94
N TYR A 139 -1.44 15.77 -18.75
CA TYR A 139 -1.33 15.06 -17.48
C TYR A 139 -0.85 16.00 -16.39
N ARG A 140 -1.46 15.90 -15.21
CA ARG A 140 -1.06 16.71 -14.08
C ARG A 140 0.34 16.31 -13.63
N MET A 141 1.25 17.27 -13.70
CA MET A 141 2.60 17.19 -13.15
C MET A 141 2.84 18.40 -12.28
N TRP A 142 3.36 18.19 -11.09
CA TRP A 142 3.77 19.27 -10.20
C TRP A 142 5.04 18.88 -9.46
N THR A 143 5.69 19.86 -8.85
CA THR A 143 6.95 19.66 -8.14
C THR A 143 6.96 20.50 -6.89
N HIS A 144 7.29 19.86 -5.78
CA HIS A 144 7.52 20.53 -4.51
C HIS A 144 9.02 20.67 -4.32
N ALA A 145 9.48 21.91 -4.22
CA ALA A 145 10.84 22.23 -3.83
C ALA A 145 10.94 22.35 -2.30
N PHE A 146 12.05 21.90 -1.75
CA PHE A 146 12.30 21.88 -0.32
C PHE A 146 13.61 22.60 -0.04
N GLU A 147 13.49 23.85 0.41
CA GLU A 147 14.63 24.65 0.83
C GLU A 147 15.10 24.15 2.20
N ASN A 148 16.40 23.87 2.31
CA ASN A 148 17.07 23.47 3.57
C ASN A 148 16.63 22.14 4.19
N ILE A 149 15.85 21.33 3.48
CA ILE A 149 15.45 20.00 3.96
C ILE A 149 16.17 18.94 3.14
N ARG A 150 16.84 18.02 3.85
CA ARG A 150 17.47 16.85 3.24
C ARG A 150 16.53 15.65 3.37
N ILE A 151 15.84 15.36 2.28
CA ILE A 151 14.93 14.20 2.19
C ILE A 151 15.77 12.93 2.08
N LEU A 152 15.45 11.97 2.94
CA LEU A 152 16.08 10.64 2.99
C LEU A 152 15.17 9.58 2.37
N ASP A 153 13.87 9.69 2.62
CA ASP A 153 12.82 8.82 2.09
C ASP A 153 11.48 9.58 2.09
N PHE A 154 10.51 9.11 1.33
CA PHE A 154 9.16 9.64 1.35
C PHE A 154 8.13 8.59 0.96
N THR A 155 6.88 8.80 1.38
CA THR A 155 5.74 8.02 0.91
C THR A 155 4.51 8.92 0.79
N ILE A 156 3.48 8.45 0.08
CA ILE A 156 2.28 9.23 -0.23
C ILE A 156 1.00 8.42 -0.02
N ASP A 157 -0.08 9.12 0.34
CA ASP A 157 -1.44 8.61 0.25
C ASP A 157 -2.33 9.63 -0.46
N PRO A 158 -2.55 9.46 -1.77
CA PRO A 158 -3.40 10.36 -2.55
C PRO A 158 -4.84 10.44 -2.07
N SER A 159 -5.37 9.38 -1.44
CA SER A 159 -6.79 9.31 -1.04
C SER A 159 -7.15 10.32 0.05
N GLN A 160 -6.16 10.74 0.83
CA GLN A 160 -6.27 11.73 1.89
C GLN A 160 -5.37 12.95 1.67
N ASP A 161 -4.87 13.14 0.46
CA ASP A 161 -3.96 14.23 0.09
C ASP A 161 -2.72 14.33 1.00
N LEU A 162 -2.11 13.19 1.36
CA LEU A 162 -1.01 13.12 2.32
C LEU A 162 0.33 12.83 1.64
N LEU A 163 1.35 13.62 1.98
CA LEU A 163 2.77 13.43 1.68
C LEU A 163 3.55 13.35 2.99
N VAL A 164 4.32 12.28 3.16
CA VAL A 164 5.17 12.04 4.33
C VAL A 164 6.62 12.08 3.90
N LEU A 165 7.43 12.93 4.52
CA LEU A 165 8.86 13.09 4.21
C LEU A 165 9.70 12.72 5.43
N VAL A 166 10.76 11.94 5.23
CA VAL A 166 11.72 11.59 6.27
C VAL A 166 12.99 12.41 6.11
N THR A 167 13.46 13.01 7.20
CA THR A 167 14.62 13.90 7.22
C THR A 167 15.46 13.65 8.47
N ARG A 168 16.76 13.98 8.44
CA ARG A 168 17.56 14.02 9.67
C ARG A 168 17.04 15.17 10.54
N ALA A 169 16.85 14.90 11.83
CA ALA A 169 16.57 15.96 12.78
C ALA A 169 17.78 16.91 12.91
N PRO A 170 17.58 18.18 13.29
CA PRO A 170 18.66 19.10 13.63
C PRO A 170 19.63 18.53 14.67
N ALA A 171 20.88 19.01 14.68
CA ALA A 171 21.93 18.47 15.54
C ALA A 171 21.57 18.57 17.04
N GLU A 172 20.92 19.68 17.41
CA GLU A 172 20.41 20.03 18.73
C GLU A 172 19.14 19.25 19.14
N SER A 173 18.47 18.58 18.19
CA SER A 173 17.28 17.78 18.50
C SER A 173 17.62 16.60 19.39
N LYS A 174 16.68 16.18 20.24
CA LYS A 174 16.80 14.94 21.03
C LYS A 174 16.52 13.68 20.21
N PHE A 175 16.06 13.82 18.97
CA PHE A 175 15.63 12.75 18.10
C PHE A 175 16.58 12.59 16.91
N VAL A 176 16.61 11.41 16.31
CA VAL A 176 17.47 11.12 15.15
C VAL A 176 16.84 11.66 13.86
N PHE A 177 15.53 11.50 13.72
CA PHE A 177 14.79 11.85 12.52
C PHE A 177 13.60 12.75 12.82
N GLU A 178 13.16 13.45 11.78
CA GLU A 178 11.91 14.18 11.73
C GLU A 178 11.10 13.70 10.53
N VAL A 179 9.84 13.36 10.80
CA VAL A 179 8.86 12.99 9.78
C VAL A 179 7.92 14.17 9.55
N HIS A 180 8.00 14.78 8.36
CA HIS A 180 7.19 15.93 7.98
C HIS A 180 5.89 15.47 7.31
N LEU A 181 4.76 15.96 7.81
CA LEU A 181 3.43 15.64 7.32
C LEU A 181 2.88 16.83 6.53
N ARG A 182 2.72 16.64 5.23
CA ARG A 182 2.34 17.72 4.30
C ARG A 182 1.19 17.29 3.40
N THR A 183 0.47 18.25 2.84
CA THR A 183 -0.51 17.96 1.79
C THR A 183 0.22 17.59 0.50
N LEU A 184 -0.19 16.51 -0.17
CA LEU A 184 0.41 16.07 -1.43
C LEU A 184 0.21 17.11 -2.55
N SER A 185 -0.96 17.77 -2.58
CA SER A 185 -1.34 18.74 -3.60
C SER A 185 -0.62 20.08 -3.48
N ALA A 186 -0.54 20.65 -2.28
CA ALA A 186 -0.12 22.03 -2.05
C ALA A 186 1.18 22.18 -1.23
N ASN A 187 1.71 21.09 -0.66
CA ASN A 187 2.87 21.11 0.25
C ASN A 187 2.64 21.88 1.57
N ASP A 188 1.39 22.15 1.94
CA ASP A 188 1.02 22.78 3.21
C ASP A 188 1.10 21.79 4.37
N PRO A 189 1.17 22.24 5.64
CA PRO A 189 1.03 21.36 6.80
C PRO A 189 -0.21 20.46 6.71
N TYR A 190 -0.07 19.15 6.98
CA TYR A 190 -1.19 18.23 6.89
C TYR A 190 -2.26 18.54 7.94
N PRO A 191 -3.49 18.92 7.55
CA PRO A 191 -4.47 19.52 8.47
C PRO A 191 -5.05 18.55 9.50
N ARG A 192 -4.97 17.23 9.24
CA ARG A 192 -5.48 16.20 10.16
C ARG A 192 -4.46 15.77 11.21
N ALA A 193 -3.22 16.25 11.15
CA ALA A 193 -2.20 15.91 12.14
C ALA A 193 -2.23 16.86 13.34
N ALA A 194 -1.98 16.32 14.53
CA ALA A 194 -1.80 17.11 15.76
C ALA A 194 -0.56 18.01 15.70
N ALA A 195 0.45 17.60 14.93
CA ALA A 195 1.66 18.36 14.67
C ALA A 195 2.14 18.12 13.22
N PRO A 196 2.72 19.15 12.56
CA PRO A 196 3.21 19.01 11.18
C PRO A 196 4.50 18.18 11.08
N ILE A 197 5.22 18.00 12.19
CA ILE A 197 6.48 17.28 12.25
C ILE A 197 6.41 16.30 13.42
N LEU A 198 6.64 15.03 13.16
CA LEU A 198 6.74 13.98 14.17
C LEU A 198 8.22 13.72 14.49
N PRO A 199 8.64 13.86 15.75
CA PRO A 199 10.00 13.56 16.17
C PRO A 199 10.18 12.06 16.39
N CYS A 200 11.13 11.43 15.69
CA CYS A 200 11.27 9.97 15.67
C CYS A 200 12.64 9.50 16.16
N PHE A 201 12.63 8.38 16.90
CA PHE A 201 13.80 7.71 17.46
C PHE A 201 14.62 8.61 18.40
N PRO A 202 14.34 8.59 19.71
CA PRO A 202 15.13 9.32 20.70
C PRO A 202 16.62 8.92 20.68
N LYS A 203 17.52 9.90 20.64
CA LYS A 203 18.99 9.70 20.57
C LYS A 203 19.56 8.97 21.78
N ASP A 204 18.92 9.11 22.95
CA ASP A 204 19.31 8.44 24.20
C ASP A 204 19.07 6.93 24.18
N LEU A 205 18.19 6.45 23.29
CA LEU A 205 17.96 5.03 23.08
C LEU A 205 18.92 4.42 22.04
N VAL A 206 19.75 5.23 21.39
CA VAL A 206 20.73 4.76 20.40
C VAL A 206 21.98 4.29 21.13
N SER A 207 22.20 2.98 21.17
CA SER A 207 23.32 2.34 21.86
C SER A 207 24.69 2.51 21.17
N MET A 208 24.71 2.95 19.91
CA MET A 208 25.91 3.08 19.08
C MET A 208 26.01 4.49 18.45
N PRO A 209 27.22 5.05 18.26
CA PRO A 209 27.37 6.27 17.47
C PRO A 209 26.80 6.00 16.08
N LEU A 210 25.75 6.73 15.70
CA LEU A 210 25.21 6.67 14.34
C LEU A 210 26.38 6.92 13.39
N SER A 211 26.76 5.90 12.62
CA SER A 211 27.76 6.07 11.58
C SER A 211 27.27 7.18 10.64
N ASN A 212 28.18 7.89 9.97
CA ASN A 212 27.79 8.92 9.01
C ASN A 212 26.88 8.37 7.88
N SER A 213 26.90 7.06 7.67
CA SER A 213 25.90 6.32 6.91
C SER A 213 24.70 6.03 7.81
N ILE A 214 23.59 6.76 7.57
CA ILE A 214 22.26 6.27 7.98
C ILE A 214 22.11 4.92 7.28
N GLY A 215 21.79 3.86 8.02
CA GLY A 215 21.50 2.61 7.35
C GLY A 215 20.05 2.56 6.85
N ALA A 216 19.49 1.37 6.71
CA ALA A 216 18.24 1.24 5.95
C ALA A 216 17.04 1.77 6.77
N ILE A 217 16.37 2.78 6.23
CA ILE A 217 15.11 3.29 6.75
C ILE A 217 13.95 2.87 5.85
N ARG A 218 12.75 2.77 6.42
CA ARG A 218 11.52 2.62 5.66
C ARG A 218 10.36 3.36 6.32
N VAL A 219 9.62 4.13 5.54
CA VAL A 219 8.35 4.74 5.94
C VAL A 219 7.18 4.13 5.16
N GLN A 220 6.03 3.93 5.81
CA GLN A 220 4.80 3.47 5.18
C GLN A 220 3.56 4.14 5.79
N ILE A 221 2.53 4.35 4.97
CA ILE A 221 1.20 4.79 5.42
C ILE A 221 0.23 3.61 5.40
N SER A 222 -0.56 3.45 6.47
CA SER A 222 -1.69 2.51 6.53
C SER A 222 -2.91 3.21 7.10
N GLY A 223 -3.68 3.86 6.21
CA GLY A 223 -4.87 4.60 6.59
C GLY A 223 -4.46 5.83 7.40
N ASP A 224 -4.90 5.91 8.65
CA ASP A 224 -4.52 6.99 9.56
C ASP A 224 -3.24 6.70 10.37
N LEU A 225 -2.47 5.68 9.99
CA LEU A 225 -1.21 5.31 10.66
C LEU A 225 0.01 5.56 9.79
N ILE A 226 1.11 5.94 10.43
CA ILE A 226 2.43 6.05 9.82
C ILE A 226 3.37 5.10 10.54
N GLY A 227 3.96 4.15 9.81
CA GLY A 227 5.00 3.27 10.32
C GLY A 227 6.37 3.77 9.87
N PHE A 228 7.35 3.74 10.75
CA PHE A 228 8.72 4.12 10.46
C PHE A 228 9.67 3.07 11.07
N LEU A 229 10.40 2.35 10.23
CA LEU A 229 11.47 1.44 10.63
C LEU A 229 12.83 2.13 10.52
N MET A 230 13.63 1.97 11.56
CA MET A 230 15.07 2.21 11.54
C MET A 230 15.78 0.89 11.82
N LYS A 231 16.38 0.30 10.79
CA LYS A 231 17.01 -1.02 10.87
C LYS A 231 18.14 -1.07 11.90
N GLU A 232 18.95 -0.02 12.01
CA GLU A 232 20.10 -0.03 12.93
C GLU A 232 19.70 0.00 14.42
N MET A 233 18.46 0.40 14.71
CA MET A 233 17.90 0.36 16.06
C MET A 233 17.00 -0.85 16.27
N ASP A 234 16.80 -1.70 15.27
CA ASP A 234 15.80 -2.77 15.26
C ASP A 234 14.43 -2.31 15.78
N THR A 235 14.06 -1.07 15.42
CA THR A 235 12.92 -0.39 16.02
C THR A 235 11.95 0.06 14.93
N ILE A 236 10.68 -0.27 15.14
CA ILE A 236 9.54 0.27 14.39
C ILE A 236 8.80 1.25 15.30
N GLU A 237 8.60 2.47 14.84
CA GLU A 237 7.66 3.41 15.44
C GLU A 237 6.36 3.42 14.61
N VAL A 238 5.22 3.31 15.29
CA VAL A 238 3.90 3.50 14.69
C VAL A 238 3.27 4.74 15.29
N TRP A 239 2.94 5.70 14.43
CA TRP A 239 2.33 6.97 14.78
C TRP A 239 0.87 7.02 14.35
N HIS A 240 0.04 7.61 15.20
CA HIS A 240 -1.30 8.06 14.83
C HIS A 240 -1.31 9.59 14.75
N PRO A 241 -1.15 10.19 13.55
CA PRO A 241 -0.88 11.62 13.41
C PRO A 241 -1.92 12.52 14.04
N ALA A 242 -3.20 12.15 13.98
CA ALA A 242 -4.28 12.97 14.50
C ALA A 242 -4.29 13.07 16.04
N SER A 243 -3.80 12.04 16.73
CA SER A 243 -3.66 12.09 18.19
C SER A 243 -2.27 12.52 18.64
N GLY A 244 -1.27 12.42 17.76
CA GLY A 244 0.13 12.66 18.08
C GLY A 244 0.78 11.56 18.94
N PHE A 245 0.07 10.44 19.17
CA PHE A 245 0.64 9.33 19.93
C PHE A 245 1.52 8.43 19.05
N CYS A 246 2.58 7.92 19.66
CA CYS A 246 3.52 6.97 19.08
C CYS A 246 3.59 5.71 19.94
N SER A 247 3.74 4.57 19.28
CA SER A 247 4.13 3.31 19.91
C SER A 247 5.40 2.79 19.26
N SER A 248 6.43 2.56 20.07
CA SER A 248 7.71 2.01 19.61
C SER A 248 7.78 0.52 19.91
N PHE A 249 8.28 -0.24 18.95
CA PHE A 249 8.48 -1.68 19.04
C PHE A 249 9.93 -2.01 18.68
N VAL A 250 10.67 -2.54 19.66
CA VAL A 250 12.08 -2.88 19.53
C VAL A 250 12.21 -4.40 19.52
N LEU A 251 12.95 -4.95 18.56
CA LEU A 251 13.23 -6.37 18.48
C LEU A 251 14.75 -6.62 18.45
N PRO A 252 15.40 -6.81 19.62
CA PRO A 252 16.88 -6.83 19.75
C PRO A 252 17.65 -7.81 18.86
N SER A 253 16.94 -8.73 18.21
CA SER A 253 17.49 -9.74 17.33
C SER A 253 17.41 -9.36 15.84
N GLY A 254 17.08 -8.13 15.47
CA GLY A 254 17.17 -7.65 14.08
C GLY A 254 15.84 -7.45 13.35
N ILE A 255 15.57 -6.29 12.76
CA ILE A 255 14.47 -6.12 11.79
C ILE A 255 15.04 -5.73 10.43
N ASP A 256 14.91 -6.62 9.44
CA ASP A 256 15.39 -6.36 8.07
C ASP A 256 14.45 -5.43 7.31
N ASP A 257 13.14 -5.69 7.43
CA ASP A 257 12.10 -4.89 6.80
C ASP A 257 10.74 -5.10 7.47
N PHE A 258 9.76 -4.24 7.17
CA PHE A 258 8.38 -4.41 7.60
C PHE A 258 7.36 -3.94 6.56
N THR A 259 6.14 -4.45 6.67
CA THR A 259 4.96 -3.92 5.98
C THR A 259 3.74 -4.02 6.85
N PHE A 260 2.84 -3.04 6.78
CA PHE A 260 1.50 -3.23 7.36
C PHE A 260 0.76 -4.36 6.63
N LEU A 261 -0.05 -5.10 7.38
CA LEU A 261 -1.04 -6.06 6.86
C LEU A 261 -2.46 -5.49 7.02
N SER A 262 -2.69 -4.74 8.10
CA SER A 262 -3.95 -4.03 8.40
C SER A 262 -3.66 -2.79 9.25
N GLN A 263 -4.69 -2.14 9.79
CA GLN A 263 -4.54 -1.08 10.80
C GLN A 263 -4.18 -1.60 12.20
N THR A 264 -4.12 -2.92 12.40
CA THR A 264 -3.85 -3.56 13.70
C THR A 264 -2.79 -4.65 13.64
N SER A 265 -2.22 -4.90 12.46
CA SER A 265 -1.18 -5.91 12.28
C SER A 265 -0.15 -5.49 11.24
N PHE A 266 1.10 -5.90 11.47
CA PHE A 266 2.20 -5.76 10.52
C PHE A 266 2.99 -7.07 10.43
N LEU A 267 3.65 -7.25 9.30
CA LEU A 267 4.59 -8.33 9.03
C LEU A 267 6.00 -7.77 9.05
N ILE A 268 6.92 -8.44 9.73
CA ILE A 268 8.35 -8.11 9.70
C ILE A 268 9.16 -9.23 9.07
N VAL A 269 10.32 -8.87 8.52
CA VAL A 269 11.36 -9.82 8.14
C VAL A 269 12.50 -9.78 9.15
N ARG A 270 12.96 -10.96 9.52
CA ARG A 270 14.06 -11.17 10.47
C ARG A 270 15.33 -11.56 9.69
N PRO A 271 16.52 -11.08 10.08
CA PRO A 271 17.79 -11.39 9.37
C PRO A 271 18.12 -12.88 9.23
N LEU A 272 17.56 -13.74 10.09
CA LEU A 272 17.77 -15.19 10.05
C LEU A 272 16.80 -15.93 9.11
N GLY A 273 16.02 -15.20 8.31
CA GLY A 273 15.12 -15.79 7.31
C GLY A 273 13.78 -16.23 7.86
N TYR A 274 13.16 -15.37 8.68
CA TYR A 274 11.81 -15.59 9.19
C TYR A 274 10.92 -14.40 8.86
N LEU A 275 9.66 -14.69 8.60
CA LEU A 275 8.57 -13.71 8.59
C LEU A 275 7.81 -13.85 9.91
N GLU A 276 7.57 -12.74 10.59
CA GLU A 276 6.80 -12.74 11.83
C GLU A 276 5.64 -11.75 11.73
N VAL A 277 4.45 -12.20 12.15
CA VAL A 277 3.24 -11.38 12.17
C VAL A 277 3.03 -10.89 13.59
N TYR A 278 2.88 -9.59 13.75
CA TYR A 278 2.57 -8.97 15.03
C TYR A 278 1.22 -8.25 14.97
N GLN A 279 0.45 -8.40 16.04
CA GLN A 279 -0.71 -7.58 16.31
C GLN A 279 -0.31 -6.42 17.20
N PHE A 280 -0.75 -5.22 16.88
CA PHE A 280 -0.52 -4.02 17.68
C PHE A 280 -1.82 -3.26 17.89
N HIS A 281 -1.84 -2.41 18.91
CA HIS A 281 -2.96 -1.52 19.18
C HIS A 281 -2.66 -0.16 18.58
N THR A 282 -3.69 0.51 18.07
CA THR A 282 -3.58 1.90 17.63
C THR A 282 -2.88 2.73 18.73
N PRO A 283 -1.86 3.51 18.39
CA PRO A 283 -1.14 4.33 19.37
C PRO A 283 -2.08 5.24 20.15
N THR A 284 -2.10 5.02 21.47
CA THR A 284 -2.76 5.88 22.46
C THR A 284 -1.72 6.23 23.53
N GLY A 285 -2.07 7.09 24.49
CA GLY A 285 -1.15 7.49 25.57
C GLY A 285 -0.55 6.32 26.38
N SER A 286 -1.15 5.12 26.31
CA SER A 286 -0.58 3.88 26.85
C SER A 286 -1.00 2.68 26.00
N SER A 287 -0.29 2.40 24.91
CA SER A 287 -0.51 1.18 24.11
C SER A 287 0.34 0.02 24.64
N PRO A 288 -0.22 -1.19 24.78
CA PRO A 288 0.57 -2.37 25.11
C PRO A 288 1.55 -2.70 23.96
N PRO A 289 2.65 -3.43 24.25
CA PRO A 289 3.58 -3.85 23.20
C PRO A 289 2.88 -4.77 22.18
N PRO A 290 3.33 -4.76 20.91
CA PRO A 290 2.83 -5.70 19.91
C PRO A 290 3.01 -7.17 20.34
N VAL A 291 2.04 -8.00 19.97
CA VAL A 291 1.97 -9.43 20.30
C VAL A 291 2.27 -10.25 19.06
N LEU A 292 3.21 -11.21 19.15
CA LEU A 292 3.51 -12.16 18.08
C LEU A 292 2.32 -13.10 17.86
N LEU A 293 1.79 -13.12 16.65
CA LEU A 293 0.71 -14.02 16.24
C LEU A 293 1.24 -15.31 15.60
N GLY A 294 2.33 -15.22 14.85
CA GLY A 294 2.88 -16.36 14.12
C GLY A 294 4.25 -16.06 13.51
N SER A 295 5.02 -17.12 13.28
CA SER A 295 6.34 -17.07 12.66
C SER A 295 6.42 -18.11 11.54
N PHE A 296 6.97 -17.70 10.41
CA PHE A 296 7.08 -18.49 9.19
C PHE A 296 8.54 -18.50 8.74
N SER A 297 9.18 -19.67 8.72
CA SER A 297 10.55 -19.82 8.28
C SER A 297 10.64 -19.84 6.74
N PHE A 298 11.66 -19.19 6.18
CA PHE A 298 12.07 -19.45 4.82
C PHE A 298 12.63 -20.87 4.66
N PRO A 299 12.71 -21.39 3.42
CA PRO A 299 13.39 -22.66 3.16
C PRO A 299 14.83 -22.63 3.73
N PRO A 300 15.30 -23.75 4.31
CA PRO A 300 16.67 -23.83 4.81
C PRO A 300 17.67 -23.62 3.67
N LEU A 301 18.72 -22.86 3.96
CA LEU A 301 19.81 -22.64 3.01
C LEU A 301 20.81 -23.80 3.07
N SER A 302 21.47 -24.07 1.95
CA SER A 302 22.62 -24.98 1.90
C SER A 302 23.78 -24.43 2.73
N ASP A 303 24.64 -25.31 3.22
CA ASP A 303 25.83 -24.93 3.99
C ASP A 303 26.68 -23.89 3.24
N GLY A 304 27.11 -22.86 3.97
CA GLY A 304 27.89 -21.75 3.45
C GLY A 304 27.08 -20.58 2.88
N PHE A 305 25.78 -20.74 2.62
CA PHE A 305 24.93 -19.64 2.18
C PHE A 305 24.35 -18.87 3.38
N SER A 306 24.07 -17.57 3.20
CA SER A 306 23.46 -16.74 4.24
C SER A 306 22.46 -15.74 3.64
N PHE A 307 21.43 -15.38 4.42
CA PHE A 307 20.56 -14.26 4.06
C PHE A 307 21.35 -12.96 4.17
N TRP A 308 21.35 -12.17 3.10
CA TRP A 308 22.08 -10.92 3.04
C TRP A 308 21.17 -9.72 3.27
N HIS A 309 20.03 -9.72 2.58
CA HIS A 309 19.03 -8.69 2.70
C HIS A 309 17.68 -9.28 2.30
N CYS A 310 16.64 -8.90 3.02
CA CYS A 310 15.27 -9.19 2.64
C CYS A 310 14.47 -7.89 2.65
N SER A 311 13.53 -7.76 1.72
CA SER A 311 12.61 -6.63 1.70
C SER A 311 11.18 -7.06 1.43
N LEU A 312 10.24 -6.31 1.99
CA LEU A 312 8.81 -6.46 1.78
C LEU A 312 8.31 -5.26 0.98
N SER A 313 7.46 -5.54 0.00
CA SER A 313 6.67 -4.50 -0.65
C SER A 313 5.24 -4.97 -0.82
N GLY A 314 4.31 -4.09 -0.44
CA GLY A 314 2.88 -4.24 -0.69
C GLY A 314 2.40 -2.96 -1.35
N ASN A 315 1.80 -3.06 -2.53
CA ASN A 315 1.28 -1.90 -3.24
C ASN A 315 -0.12 -2.20 -3.79
N PRO A 316 -1.14 -1.42 -3.44
CA PRO A 316 -1.09 -0.29 -2.51
C PRO A 316 -1.03 -0.75 -1.05
N SER A 317 -0.55 0.11 -0.15
CA SER A 317 -0.49 -0.19 1.29
C SER A 317 -1.90 -0.49 1.85
N PRO A 318 -2.06 -1.37 2.86
CA PRO A 318 -3.37 -1.89 3.27
C PRO A 318 -4.42 -0.86 3.67
N GLY A 319 -4.05 0.38 4.00
CA GLY A 319 -5.01 1.42 4.30
C GLY A 319 -5.38 2.33 3.13
N TYR A 320 -4.71 2.20 1.99
CA TYR A 320 -5.10 2.91 0.78
C TYR A 320 -6.40 2.33 0.25
N ILE A 321 -7.46 3.14 0.30
CA ILE A 321 -8.71 2.89 -0.40
C ILE A 321 -8.81 4.03 -1.42
N PRO A 322 -8.92 3.73 -2.73
CA PRO A 322 -9.09 4.76 -3.76
C PRO A 322 -10.43 5.48 -3.58
N ARG A 323 -10.50 6.45 -2.66
CA ARG A 323 -11.69 7.27 -2.47
C ARG A 323 -11.78 8.31 -3.59
N SER A 324 -12.97 8.48 -4.13
CA SER A 324 -13.33 9.68 -4.88
C SER A 324 -13.33 10.88 -3.93
N GLN A 325 -12.33 11.77 -4.06
CA GLN A 325 -12.32 13.01 -3.30
C GLN A 325 -13.59 13.84 -3.61
N PRO A 326 -14.30 14.36 -2.60
CA PRO A 326 -15.40 15.30 -2.84
C PRO A 326 -14.84 16.59 -3.45
N GLY A 327 -15.28 16.92 -4.67
CA GLY A 327 -14.88 18.14 -5.39
C GLY A 327 -13.96 17.92 -6.59
N VAL A 328 -13.42 16.71 -6.79
CA VAL A 328 -12.81 16.31 -8.07
C VAL A 328 -13.92 15.81 -8.97
N ASN A 329 -14.08 16.40 -10.17
CA ASN A 329 -15.11 16.02 -11.13
C ASN A 329 -15.19 14.49 -11.25
N SER A 330 -16.32 13.94 -10.86
CA SER A 330 -16.65 12.51 -10.74
C SER A 330 -16.72 11.76 -12.08
N ASN A 331 -16.13 12.31 -13.15
CA ASN A 331 -16.08 11.69 -14.46
C ASN A 331 -14.83 10.82 -14.68
N VAL A 332 -13.96 10.74 -13.67
CA VAL A 332 -12.66 10.08 -13.75
C VAL A 332 -12.69 8.79 -12.95
N ILE A 333 -13.17 7.74 -13.61
CA ILE A 333 -13.15 6.34 -13.16
C ILE A 333 -11.69 5.90 -13.05
N ASN A 334 -11.05 6.13 -11.89
CA ASN A 334 -9.63 5.81 -11.77
C ASN A 334 -9.28 4.54 -10.98
N SER A 335 -10.21 4.01 -10.17
CA SER A 335 -10.25 2.58 -9.83
C SER A 335 -11.55 2.28 -9.11
N VAL A 336 -12.66 2.37 -9.86
CA VAL A 336 -13.96 1.93 -9.35
C VAL A 336 -13.88 0.49 -8.82
N TYR A 337 -12.99 -0.32 -9.40
CA TYR A 337 -12.70 -1.67 -8.93
C TYR A 337 -11.28 -1.75 -8.39
N HIS A 338 -11.13 -2.29 -7.19
CA HIS A 338 -9.85 -2.49 -6.52
C HIS A 338 -9.87 -3.82 -5.75
N PRO A 339 -8.73 -4.49 -5.51
CA PRO A 339 -8.74 -5.75 -4.75
C PRO A 339 -9.08 -5.51 -3.27
N SER A 340 -9.82 -6.44 -2.68
CA SER A 340 -10.06 -6.47 -1.23
C SER A 340 -8.71 -6.50 -0.49
N LEU A 341 -8.68 -6.03 0.77
CA LEU A 341 -7.46 -6.08 1.57
C LEU A 341 -6.88 -7.49 1.70
N ALA A 342 -7.76 -8.49 1.86
CA ALA A 342 -7.38 -9.89 2.01
C ALA A 342 -6.79 -10.47 0.71
N ASP A 343 -7.27 -10.01 -0.46
CA ASP A 343 -6.83 -10.49 -1.76
C ASP A 343 -5.56 -9.82 -2.28
N ARG A 344 -5.07 -8.77 -1.60
CA ARG A 344 -3.80 -8.13 -1.95
C ARG A 344 -2.63 -9.11 -1.84
N VAL A 345 -1.59 -8.80 -2.61
CA VAL A 345 -0.38 -9.61 -2.70
C VAL A 345 0.80 -8.81 -2.16
N LEU A 346 1.61 -9.47 -1.33
CA LEU A 346 2.90 -8.97 -0.86
C LEU A 346 4.00 -9.60 -1.71
N ALA A 347 4.96 -8.80 -2.14
CA ALA A 347 6.21 -9.28 -2.70
C ALA A 347 7.29 -9.26 -1.61
N CYS A 348 7.90 -10.41 -1.37
CA CYS A 348 9.07 -10.56 -0.52
C CYS A 348 10.28 -10.86 -1.38
N CYS A 349 11.22 -9.92 -1.44
CA CYS A 349 12.48 -10.08 -2.15
C CYS A 349 13.54 -10.56 -1.16
N ILE A 350 14.20 -11.67 -1.48
CA ILE A 350 15.21 -12.29 -0.65
C ILE A 350 16.52 -12.35 -1.44
N TYR A 351 17.58 -11.80 -0.85
CA TYR A 351 18.94 -11.84 -1.38
C TYR A 351 19.79 -12.78 -0.53
N ILE A 352 20.34 -13.81 -1.16
CA ILE A 352 21.17 -14.82 -0.50
C ILE A 352 22.61 -14.63 -0.97
N LEU A 353 23.51 -14.47 0.00
CA LEU A 353 24.95 -14.37 -0.22
C LEU A 353 25.58 -15.76 -0.24
N GLU A 354 26.26 -16.06 -1.35
CA GLU A 354 27.22 -17.14 -1.48
C GLU A 354 28.62 -16.53 -1.29
N PRO A 355 29.22 -16.71 -0.09
CA PRO A 355 30.53 -16.15 0.22
C PRO A 355 31.61 -16.83 -0.61
N SER A 356 32.66 -16.07 -0.92
CA SER A 356 33.84 -16.53 -1.64
C SER A 356 35.08 -16.13 -0.83
N PRO A 357 36.17 -16.91 -0.85
CA PRO A 357 37.43 -16.51 -0.20
C PRO A 357 37.96 -15.15 -0.69
N ASP A 358 37.60 -14.77 -1.92
CA ASP A 358 37.83 -13.43 -2.46
C ASP A 358 36.52 -12.61 -2.32
N PRO A 359 36.47 -11.58 -1.46
CA PRO A 359 35.26 -10.76 -1.27
C PRO A 359 34.73 -10.12 -2.56
N ALA A 360 35.61 -9.86 -3.54
CA ALA A 360 35.22 -9.33 -4.84
C ALA A 360 34.45 -10.34 -5.70
N ARG A 361 34.42 -11.62 -5.30
CA ARG A 361 33.74 -12.72 -6.00
C ARG A 361 32.54 -13.27 -5.23
N HIS A 362 32.11 -12.59 -4.18
CA HIS A 362 30.82 -12.87 -3.54
C HIS A 362 29.71 -12.90 -4.59
N ARG A 363 28.89 -13.94 -4.57
CA ARG A 363 27.73 -14.05 -5.45
C ARG A 363 26.48 -13.79 -4.64
N VAL A 364 25.54 -13.09 -5.25
CA VAL A 364 24.24 -12.79 -4.64
C VAL A 364 23.17 -13.36 -5.53
N HIS A 365 22.34 -14.21 -4.95
CA HIS A 365 21.18 -14.82 -5.58
C HIS A 365 19.93 -14.08 -5.11
N SER A 366 19.07 -13.67 -6.04
CA SER A 366 17.84 -12.94 -5.73
C SER A 366 16.60 -13.78 -6.03
N PHE A 367 15.68 -13.85 -5.08
CA PHE A 367 14.40 -14.55 -5.21
C PHE A 367 13.26 -13.58 -4.87
N VAL A 368 12.12 -13.73 -5.56
CA VAL A 368 10.92 -12.96 -5.25
C VAL A 368 9.78 -13.93 -5.00
N PHE A 369 9.20 -13.85 -3.81
CA PHE A 369 8.03 -14.62 -3.41
C PHE A 369 6.81 -13.72 -3.35
N PHE A 370 5.68 -14.22 -3.86
CA PHE A 370 4.41 -13.52 -3.79
C PHE A 370 3.48 -14.25 -2.83
N PHE A 371 2.99 -13.52 -1.83
CA PHE A 371 2.09 -14.06 -0.80
C PHE A 371 0.77 -13.33 -0.84
N HIS A 372 -0.35 -14.06 -0.70
CA HIS A 372 -1.61 -13.42 -0.36
C HIS A 372 -1.53 -12.88 1.07
N VAL A 373 -2.00 -11.65 1.28
CA VAL A 373 -2.04 -11.03 2.62
C VAL A 373 -2.84 -11.90 3.60
N ASN A 374 -3.92 -12.54 3.14
CA ASN A 374 -4.73 -13.47 3.93
C ASN A 374 -3.99 -14.72 4.44
N LEU A 375 -2.75 -14.98 4.01
CA LEU A 375 -1.90 -16.00 4.65
C LEU A 375 -1.49 -15.59 6.08
N PHE A 376 -1.46 -14.28 6.33
CA PHE A 376 -0.92 -13.68 7.56
C PHE A 376 -1.99 -12.96 8.41
N LEU A 377 -3.21 -12.84 7.91
CA LEU A 377 -4.40 -12.38 8.65
C LEU A 377 -5.16 -13.58 9.20
#